data_AF-A0A9Q1R5Q8-F1
#
_entry.id   AF-A0A9Q1R5Q8-F1
#
_cell.length_a   1.000
_cell.length_b   1.000
_cell.length_c   1.000
_cell.angle_alpha   90.00
_cell.angle_beta   90.00
_cell.angle_gamma   90.00
#
_symmetry.space_group_name_H-M   'P 1'
#
loop_
_entity.id
_entity.type
_entity.pdbx_description
1 polymer ?
#
loop_
_entity_poly.entity_id
_entity_poly.type
_entity_poly.pdbx_seq_one_letter_code
_entity_poly.pdbx_strand_id
1 'polypeptide(L)'
;MWSLTLSVNGEGLKKGTRVGEGGLRECAAYILDHPKSGPRSLSGEIKGFSGVPPTAFVRCLHKDFNHPDGVKVKLGSLQKFMENNGSCEDLDPSAFPVEEVHKIAVLDMRLANADRHAGNVLMNKGEDGQVVLIPIDHGYCLPDCFEDVTFDWLYWPQARQHFSSETIEYIKSLDAEEDIGLLKFYGWDIPLKIVRTLRISTMLLKKGAERGLTPFTIGSIMCRENLNKESVLEEILQEALDSMVPGSSEDSFLESVSRGMDRHLDEIA
;
A
#
# COMPACT_ATOMS: atom_id res chain seq x y z
N MET A 1 -0.24 5.64 29.85
CA MET A 1 -0.26 7.06 29.50
C MET A 1 0.70 7.25 28.35
N TRP A 2 0.22 7.05 27.11
CA TRP A 2 1.01 7.31 25.92
C TRP A 2 0.56 8.68 25.40
N SER A 3 1.35 9.70 25.70
CA SER A 3 1.16 11.03 25.13
C SER A 3 1.73 10.99 23.72
N LEU A 4 0.89 10.80 22.70
CA LEU A 4 1.25 11.18 21.34
C LEU A 4 1.53 12.68 21.36
N THR A 5 2.79 13.04 21.14
CA THR A 5 3.21 14.42 20.89
C THR A 5 2.32 14.98 19.79
N LEU A 6 1.55 16.02 20.11
CA LEU A 6 0.70 16.71 19.13
C LEU A 6 1.61 17.25 18.03
N SER A 7 1.43 16.73 16.82
CA SER A 7 2.11 17.21 15.63
C SER A 7 1.71 18.67 15.38
N VAL A 8 2.71 19.57 15.36
CA VAL A 8 2.52 21.02 15.26
C VAL A 8 2.00 21.44 13.87
N ASN A 9 2.26 20.62 12.84
CA ASN A 9 1.84 20.82 11.45
C ASN A 9 0.73 19.84 10.99
N GLY A 10 0.26 18.96 11.89
CA GLY A 10 -0.73 17.92 11.59
C GLY A 10 -0.19 16.68 10.86
N GLU A 11 1.13 16.60 10.62
CA GLU A 11 1.82 15.41 10.11
C GLU A 11 1.67 14.22 11.08
N GLY A 12 1.48 13.03 10.53
CA GLY A 12 1.37 11.78 11.28
C GLY A 12 2.71 11.26 11.79
N LEU A 13 2.72 10.03 12.30
CA LEU A 13 3.95 9.34 12.72
C LEU A 13 4.86 8.96 11.53
N LYS A 14 4.27 8.81 10.34
CA LYS A 14 4.97 8.58 9.08
C LYS A 14 4.88 9.82 8.21
N LYS A 15 5.99 10.21 7.61
CA LYS A 15 6.06 11.33 6.67
C LYS A 15 5.09 11.13 5.51
N GLY A 16 4.47 12.24 5.13
CA GLY A 16 3.42 12.28 4.13
C GLY A 16 2.07 11.67 4.55
N THR A 17 1.89 11.36 5.83
CA THR A 17 0.58 11.05 6.41
C THR A 17 0.11 12.16 7.34
N ARG A 18 -1.20 12.24 7.61
CA ARG A 18 -1.79 13.26 8.51
C ARG A 18 -2.61 12.62 9.61
N VAL A 19 -2.60 13.26 10.77
CA VAL A 19 -3.41 12.83 11.92
C VAL A 19 -4.89 12.86 11.55
N GLY A 20 -5.59 11.74 11.79
CA GLY A 20 -7.03 11.61 11.54
C GLY A 20 -7.42 11.06 10.17
N GLU A 21 -6.46 10.83 9.26
CA GLU A 21 -6.75 10.29 7.92
C GLU A 21 -6.62 8.76 7.82
N GLY A 22 -6.04 8.09 8.82
CA GLY A 22 -5.76 6.65 8.78
C GLY A 22 -7.00 5.79 8.48
N GLY A 23 -8.16 6.15 9.03
CA GLY A 23 -9.40 5.39 8.80
C GLY A 23 -9.86 5.37 7.33
N LEU A 24 -9.59 6.42 6.55
CA LEU A 24 -9.90 6.43 5.12
C LEU A 24 -8.93 5.52 4.34
N ARG A 25 -7.64 5.51 4.74
CA ARG A 25 -6.60 4.68 4.14
C ARG A 25 -6.85 3.18 4.36
N GLU A 26 -7.29 2.82 5.56
CA GLU A 26 -7.76 1.46 5.88
C GLU A 26 -8.90 1.00 4.95
N CYS A 27 -9.87 1.88 4.71
CA CYS A 27 -10.98 1.57 3.80
C CYS A 27 -10.49 1.48 2.35
N ALA A 28 -9.60 2.38 1.94
CA ALA A 28 -9.02 2.36 0.61
C ALA A 28 -8.25 1.08 0.34
N ALA A 29 -7.47 0.58 1.31
CA ALA A 29 -6.76 -0.69 1.17
C ALA A 29 -7.73 -1.85 0.89
N TYR A 30 -8.86 -1.95 1.59
CA TYR A 30 -9.86 -2.98 1.33
C TYR A 30 -10.59 -2.81 -0.01
N ILE A 31 -10.90 -1.56 -0.40
CA ILE A 31 -11.57 -1.25 -1.68
C ILE A 31 -10.66 -1.59 -2.85
N LEU A 32 -9.38 -1.24 -2.77
CA LEU A 32 -8.39 -1.45 -3.82
C LEU A 32 -7.83 -2.87 -3.83
N ASP A 33 -7.88 -3.61 -2.73
CA ASP A 33 -7.66 -5.05 -2.73
C ASP A 33 -8.83 -5.78 -3.41
N HIS A 34 -9.03 -5.57 -4.70
CA HIS A 34 -10.08 -6.24 -5.46
C HIS A 34 -9.67 -7.66 -5.86
N PRO A 35 -10.62 -8.57 -6.05
CA PRO A 35 -10.35 -9.91 -6.57
C PRO A 35 -9.74 -9.88 -7.98
N LYS A 36 -9.18 -11.03 -8.39
CA LYS A 36 -8.62 -11.24 -9.74
C LYS A 36 -9.66 -11.09 -10.86
N SER A 37 -10.93 -11.32 -10.54
CA SER A 37 -12.07 -11.14 -11.44
C SER A 37 -12.46 -9.66 -11.65
N GLY A 38 -11.75 -8.71 -11.03
CA GLY A 38 -12.02 -7.28 -11.09
C GLY A 38 -12.72 -6.72 -9.84
N PRO A 39 -13.15 -5.44 -9.88
CA PRO A 39 -13.73 -4.73 -8.74
C PRO A 39 -14.91 -5.48 -8.08
N ARG A 40 -14.99 -5.38 -6.74
CA ARG A 40 -16.01 -6.07 -5.94
C ARG A 40 -17.45 -5.77 -6.36
N SER A 41 -17.69 -4.57 -6.89
CA SER A 41 -19.00 -4.16 -7.42
C SER A 41 -19.46 -4.99 -8.62
N LEU A 42 -18.51 -5.60 -9.36
CA LEU A 42 -18.78 -6.44 -10.52
C LEU A 42 -18.75 -7.93 -10.15
N SER A 43 -17.81 -8.35 -9.30
CA SER A 43 -17.61 -9.77 -8.97
C SER A 43 -18.50 -10.29 -7.84
N GLY A 44 -18.90 -9.43 -6.90
CA GLY A 44 -19.59 -9.83 -5.66
C GLY A 44 -18.68 -10.56 -4.65
N GLU A 45 -17.40 -10.75 -4.97
CA GLU A 45 -16.44 -11.45 -4.11
C GLU A 45 -15.96 -10.56 -2.96
N ILE A 46 -15.99 -11.11 -1.74
CA ILE A 46 -15.59 -10.41 -0.50
C ILE A 46 -14.09 -10.52 -0.22
N LYS A 47 -13.44 -11.60 -0.67
CA LYS A 47 -11.99 -11.75 -0.51
C LYS A 47 -11.28 -11.04 -1.66
N GLY A 48 -10.27 -10.23 -1.36
CA GLY A 48 -9.46 -9.57 -2.38
C GLY A 48 -8.32 -10.46 -2.88
N PHE A 49 -7.47 -9.90 -3.73
CA PHE A 49 -6.25 -10.56 -4.17
C PHE A 49 -5.31 -10.86 -2.99
N SER A 50 -5.07 -9.85 -2.14
CA SER A 50 -4.17 -9.90 -0.98
C SER A 50 -4.88 -10.32 0.30
N GLY A 51 -6.20 -10.20 0.36
CA GLY A 51 -7.00 -10.67 1.48
C GLY A 51 -7.13 -9.68 2.63
N VAL A 52 -7.10 -8.37 2.33
CA VAL A 52 -7.43 -7.33 3.31
C VAL A 52 -8.84 -7.61 3.86
N PRO A 53 -9.02 -7.68 5.18
CA PRO A 53 -10.33 -7.96 5.75
C PRO A 53 -11.35 -6.86 5.40
N PRO A 54 -12.65 -7.22 5.27
CA PRO A 54 -13.71 -6.25 5.03
C PRO A 54 -13.63 -5.05 5.96
N THR A 55 -13.46 -3.87 5.37
CA THR A 55 -13.25 -2.62 6.11
C THR A 55 -14.21 -1.57 5.60
N ALA A 56 -14.92 -0.91 6.51
CA ALA A 56 -15.88 0.13 6.19
C ALA A 56 -15.64 1.39 7.03
N PHE A 57 -15.93 2.55 6.47
CA PHE A 57 -15.89 3.82 7.20
C PHE A 57 -17.23 4.05 7.88
N VAL A 58 -17.26 4.12 9.21
CA VAL A 58 -18.50 4.11 9.99
C VAL A 58 -18.60 5.29 10.94
N ARG A 59 -19.85 5.62 11.30
CA ARG A 59 -20.18 6.45 12.46
C ARG A 59 -20.53 5.52 13.60
N CYS A 60 -19.78 5.60 14.71
CA CYS A 60 -20.01 4.75 15.87
C CYS A 60 -20.09 5.59 17.15
N LEU A 61 -21.07 5.28 18.00
CA LEU A 61 -21.24 5.87 19.33
C LEU A 61 -21.02 4.77 20.37
N HIS A 62 -19.98 4.88 21.17
CA HIS A 62 -19.73 3.96 22.27
C HIS A 62 -19.17 4.72 23.47
N LYS A 63 -19.68 4.42 24.66
CA LYS A 63 -19.29 5.11 25.91
C LYS A 63 -17.82 4.89 26.30
N ASP A 64 -17.26 3.75 25.93
CA ASP A 64 -15.87 3.39 26.28
C ASP A 64 -14.83 3.97 25.32
N PHE A 65 -15.26 4.65 24.24
CA PHE A 65 -14.32 5.42 23.44
C PHE A 65 -13.78 6.63 24.23
N ASN A 66 -12.59 7.11 23.90
CA ASN A 66 -12.02 8.30 24.54
C ASN A 66 -12.83 9.57 24.24
N HIS A 67 -13.52 10.12 25.23
CA HIS A 67 -14.41 11.27 25.10
C HIS A 67 -14.00 12.39 26.06
N PRO A 68 -12.99 13.23 25.72
CA PRO A 68 -12.55 14.31 26.60
C PRO A 68 -13.68 15.31 26.92
N ASP A 69 -14.62 15.50 26.00
CA ASP A 69 -15.72 16.47 26.10
C ASP A 69 -17.10 15.81 26.18
N GLY A 70 -17.18 14.58 26.71
CA GLY A 70 -18.42 13.81 26.79
C GLY A 70 -18.72 12.96 25.55
N VAL A 71 -19.64 12.01 25.72
CA VAL A 71 -19.89 10.92 24.76
C VAL A 71 -20.43 11.47 23.44
N LYS A 72 -19.63 11.33 22.37
CA LYS A 72 -19.97 11.80 21.01
C LYS A 72 -19.78 10.73 19.95
N VAL A 73 -20.50 10.86 18.83
CA VAL A 73 -20.31 9.97 17.67
C VAL A 73 -18.90 10.19 17.12
N LYS A 74 -18.20 9.10 16.85
CA LYS A 74 -16.89 9.11 16.21
C LYS A 74 -16.97 8.55 14.80
N LEU A 75 -16.12 9.08 13.93
CA LEU A 75 -15.86 8.55 12.59
C LEU A 75 -14.56 7.75 12.63
N GLY A 76 -14.53 6.62 11.92
CA GLY A 76 -13.34 5.79 11.80
C GLY A 76 -13.57 4.57 10.92
N SER A 77 -12.49 3.84 10.65
CA SER A 77 -12.57 2.52 10.03
C SER A 77 -13.10 1.48 11.04
N LEU A 78 -13.92 0.58 10.53
CA LEU A 78 -14.32 -0.65 11.20
C LEU A 78 -13.93 -1.81 10.29
N GLN A 79 -12.89 -2.54 10.71
CA GLN A 79 -12.39 -3.71 10.02
C GLN A 79 -12.96 -4.98 10.66
N LYS A 80 -13.36 -5.94 9.83
CA LYS A 80 -13.83 -7.24 10.28
C LYS A 80 -12.68 -7.95 11.02
N PHE A 81 -12.95 -8.37 12.25
CA PHE A 81 -12.04 -9.24 12.99
C PHE A 81 -11.88 -10.58 12.27
N MET A 82 -10.63 -11.03 12.15
CA MET A 82 -10.28 -12.32 11.56
C MET A 82 -9.68 -13.21 12.62
N GLU A 83 -10.26 -14.40 12.81
CA GLU A 83 -9.58 -15.47 13.55
C GLU A 83 -8.23 -15.76 12.89
N ASN A 84 -7.21 -15.97 13.70
CA ASN A 84 -5.83 -16.10 13.25
C ASN A 84 -5.02 -16.91 14.27
N ASN A 85 -3.79 -17.27 13.89
CA ASN A 85 -2.84 -18.06 14.67
C ASN A 85 -1.57 -17.25 15.03
N GLY A 86 -1.69 -15.94 15.21
CA GLY A 86 -0.57 -15.04 15.51
C GLY A 86 -0.15 -14.16 14.33
N SER A 87 0.85 -13.30 14.57
CA SER A 87 1.46 -12.45 13.53
C SER A 87 2.70 -13.13 12.95
N CYS A 88 3.17 -12.63 11.81
CA CYS A 88 4.40 -13.14 11.18
C CYS A 88 5.67 -12.87 12.00
N GLU A 89 5.61 -12.08 13.09
CA GLU A 89 6.77 -11.88 14.00
C GLU A 89 7.14 -13.15 14.76
N ASP A 90 6.18 -14.06 14.94
CA ASP A 90 6.34 -15.25 15.75
C ASP A 90 6.98 -16.44 14.99
N LEU A 91 7.19 -16.33 13.68
CA LEU A 91 7.67 -17.43 12.82
C LEU A 91 8.85 -17.02 11.92
N ASP A 92 9.63 -18.02 11.51
CA ASP A 92 10.65 -17.85 10.46
C ASP A 92 9.95 -17.55 9.12
N PRO A 93 10.26 -16.42 8.45
CA PRO A 93 9.63 -16.07 7.19
C PRO A 93 9.78 -17.12 6.10
N SER A 94 10.79 -17.98 6.17
CA SER A 94 11.02 -19.09 5.23
C SER A 94 9.88 -20.10 5.19
N ALA A 95 9.01 -20.13 6.21
CA ALA A 95 7.84 -21.00 6.29
C ALA A 95 6.65 -20.51 5.45
N PHE A 96 6.64 -19.25 4.99
CA PHE A 96 5.50 -18.68 4.29
C PHE A 96 5.43 -19.10 2.82
N PRO A 97 4.23 -19.40 2.28
CA PRO A 97 4.08 -19.65 0.85
C PRO A 97 4.46 -18.42 0.01
N VAL A 98 5.14 -18.67 -1.11
CA VAL A 98 5.61 -17.62 -2.03
C VAL A 98 4.46 -16.73 -2.50
N GLU A 99 3.36 -17.35 -2.93
CA GLU A 99 2.19 -16.63 -3.44
C GLU A 99 1.55 -15.73 -2.37
N GLU A 100 1.57 -16.12 -1.09
CA GLU A 100 1.00 -15.29 -0.01
C GLU A 100 1.85 -14.04 0.26
N VAL A 101 3.18 -14.17 0.19
CA VAL A 101 4.08 -13.02 0.32
C VAL A 101 3.96 -12.10 -0.90
N HIS A 102 3.86 -12.65 -2.11
CA HIS A 102 3.72 -11.87 -3.35
C HIS A 102 2.41 -11.08 -3.38
N LYS A 103 1.32 -11.67 -2.89
CA LYS A 103 0.03 -10.99 -2.71
C LYS A 103 0.17 -9.72 -1.87
N ILE A 104 0.84 -9.80 -0.74
CA ILE A 104 1.06 -8.66 0.15
C ILE A 104 1.98 -7.64 -0.53
N ALA A 105 3.07 -8.10 -1.14
CA ALA A 105 4.04 -7.25 -1.83
C ALA A 105 3.38 -6.41 -2.94
N VAL A 106 2.51 -7.00 -3.75
CA VAL A 106 1.74 -6.30 -4.80
C VAL A 106 0.88 -5.18 -4.23
N LEU A 107 0.12 -5.45 -3.16
CA LEU A 107 -0.73 -4.44 -2.52
C LEU A 107 0.10 -3.34 -1.87
N ASP A 108 1.11 -3.70 -1.09
CA ASP A 108 1.92 -2.71 -0.37
C ASP A 108 2.73 -1.82 -1.32
N MET A 109 3.26 -2.37 -2.42
CA MET A 109 3.90 -1.56 -3.46
C MET A 109 2.88 -0.64 -4.12
N ARG A 110 1.73 -1.15 -4.58
CA ARG A 110 0.67 -0.34 -5.21
C ARG A 110 0.17 0.78 -4.28
N LEU A 111 0.12 0.54 -2.98
CA LEU A 111 -0.33 1.53 -2.01
C LEU A 111 0.82 2.32 -1.37
N ALA A 112 2.07 2.07 -1.74
CA ALA A 112 3.25 2.67 -1.11
C ALA A 112 3.18 2.65 0.43
N ASN A 113 2.99 1.47 1.02
CA ASN A 113 2.81 1.32 2.47
C ASN A 113 4.06 1.82 3.24
N ALA A 114 3.86 2.74 4.19
CA ALA A 114 4.93 3.31 5.01
C ALA A 114 5.13 2.60 6.36
N ASP A 115 4.43 1.49 6.60
CA ASP A 115 4.51 0.76 7.85
C ASP A 115 4.23 -0.75 7.72
N ARG A 116 4.65 -1.37 6.60
CA ARG A 116 4.54 -2.83 6.51
C ARG A 116 5.66 -3.50 7.28
N HIS A 117 5.34 -3.90 8.51
CA HIS A 117 6.16 -4.82 9.31
C HIS A 117 5.48 -6.18 9.52
N ALA A 118 6.25 -7.18 9.98
CA ALA A 118 5.75 -8.54 10.20
C ALA A 118 4.55 -8.59 11.18
N GLY A 119 4.50 -7.68 12.16
CA GLY A 119 3.38 -7.54 13.09
C GLY A 119 2.05 -7.15 12.45
N ASN A 120 2.10 -6.50 11.27
CA ASN A 120 0.92 -6.10 10.50
C ASN A 120 0.45 -7.19 9.53
N VAL A 121 1.03 -8.38 9.60
CA VAL A 121 0.61 -9.54 8.80
C VAL A 121 0.23 -10.67 9.74
N LEU A 122 -1.05 -11.03 9.74
CA LEU A 122 -1.54 -12.16 10.51
C LEU A 122 -1.42 -13.44 9.71
N MET A 123 -1.36 -14.55 10.42
CA MET A 123 -1.33 -15.88 9.82
C MET A 123 -2.57 -16.66 10.19
N ASN A 124 -3.06 -17.47 9.27
CA ASN A 124 -4.08 -18.47 9.56
C ASN A 124 -3.79 -19.74 8.74
N LYS A 125 -4.54 -20.81 9.00
CA LYS A 125 -4.54 -22.02 8.18
C LYS A 125 -5.74 -22.03 7.25
N GLY A 126 -5.49 -22.22 5.96
CA GLY A 126 -6.51 -22.49 4.96
C GLY A 126 -7.20 -23.84 5.20
N GLU A 127 -8.26 -24.10 4.44
CA GLU A 127 -9.03 -25.35 4.53
C GLU A 127 -8.19 -26.60 4.22
N ASP A 128 -7.17 -26.43 3.38
CA ASP A 128 -6.19 -27.45 3.01
C ASP A 128 -5.01 -27.55 4.01
N GLY A 129 -5.05 -26.76 5.08
CA GLY A 129 -4.00 -26.68 6.10
C GLY A 129 -2.79 -25.84 5.72
N GLN A 130 -2.77 -25.23 4.53
CA GLN A 130 -1.69 -24.32 4.12
C GLN A 130 -1.77 -22.99 4.87
N VAL A 131 -0.61 -22.35 5.08
CA VAL A 131 -0.57 -21.02 5.70
C VAL A 131 -1.19 -20.00 4.74
N VAL A 132 -2.09 -19.18 5.25
CA VAL A 132 -2.68 -18.02 4.57
C VAL A 132 -2.28 -16.77 5.34
N LEU A 133 -1.85 -15.73 4.65
CA LEU A 133 -1.50 -14.45 5.24
C LEU A 133 -2.65 -13.46 5.11
N ILE A 134 -2.85 -12.65 6.14
CA ILE A 134 -3.93 -11.67 6.23
C ILE A 134 -3.28 -10.31 6.53
N PRO A 135 -3.13 -9.42 5.52
CA PRO A 135 -2.60 -8.09 5.76
C PRO A 135 -3.63 -7.25 6.52
N ILE A 136 -3.18 -6.60 7.58
CA ILE A 136 -3.96 -5.64 8.38
C ILE A 136 -3.18 -4.32 8.51
N ASP A 137 -3.79 -3.35 9.19
CA ASP A 137 -3.18 -2.07 9.59
C ASP A 137 -2.57 -1.29 8.41
N HIS A 138 -3.45 -0.76 7.55
CA HIS A 138 -3.06 0.03 6.38
C HIS A 138 -3.20 1.54 6.63
N GLY A 139 -3.30 1.97 7.89
CA GLY A 139 -3.47 3.37 8.25
C GLY A 139 -2.37 4.31 7.72
N TYR A 140 -1.20 3.77 7.36
CA TYR A 140 -0.05 4.50 6.82
C TYR A 140 0.24 4.21 5.33
N CYS A 141 -0.72 3.68 4.57
CA CYS A 141 -0.59 3.57 3.12
C CYS A 141 -0.99 4.86 2.39
N LEU A 142 -0.64 4.97 1.11
CA LEU A 142 -0.91 6.09 0.21
C LEU A 142 -0.35 7.47 0.68
N PRO A 143 0.88 7.53 1.23
CA PRO A 143 1.46 8.79 1.72
C PRO A 143 1.61 9.84 0.60
N ASP A 144 1.77 11.10 0.98
CA ASP A 144 1.96 12.21 0.03
C ASP A 144 3.40 12.37 -0.50
N CYS A 145 4.32 11.53 0.00
CA CYS A 145 5.70 11.33 -0.45
C CYS A 145 6.14 9.87 -0.21
N PHE A 146 7.30 9.46 -0.75
CA PHE A 146 7.80 8.07 -0.65
C PHE A 146 8.84 7.86 0.46
N GLU A 147 9.19 8.91 1.21
CA GLU A 147 10.34 8.89 2.13
C GLU A 147 10.30 7.77 3.18
N ASP A 148 9.13 7.50 3.77
CA ASP A 148 8.96 6.49 4.82
C ASP A 148 8.40 5.15 4.30
N VAL A 149 8.34 4.95 2.97
CA VAL A 149 7.88 3.67 2.40
C VAL A 149 8.82 2.55 2.84
N THR A 150 8.24 1.52 3.48
CA THR A 150 9.02 0.43 4.08
C THR A 150 8.28 -0.91 4.03
N PHE A 151 9.04 -1.97 3.77
CA PHE A 151 8.53 -3.32 3.54
C PHE A 151 9.44 -4.36 4.22
N ASP A 152 9.00 -4.94 5.35
CA ASP A 152 9.74 -6.03 5.99
C ASP A 152 9.91 -7.26 5.09
N TRP A 153 8.92 -7.52 4.22
CA TRP A 153 8.93 -8.68 3.33
C TRP A 153 10.06 -8.63 2.29
N LEU A 154 10.73 -7.49 2.08
CA LEU A 154 11.96 -7.41 1.25
C LEU A 154 13.05 -8.36 1.75
N TYR A 155 13.09 -8.61 3.05
CA TYR A 155 14.11 -9.46 3.66
C TYR A 155 13.69 -10.93 3.69
N TRP A 156 12.46 -11.26 3.28
CA TRP A 156 11.98 -12.64 3.23
C TRP A 156 12.45 -13.34 1.95
N PRO A 157 12.77 -14.64 1.97
CA PRO A 157 13.31 -15.34 0.81
C PRO A 157 12.36 -15.34 -0.40
N GLN A 158 11.05 -15.31 -0.16
CA GLN A 158 10.00 -15.30 -1.18
C GLN A 158 10.04 -14.04 -2.06
N ALA A 159 10.48 -12.90 -1.53
CA ALA A 159 10.56 -11.65 -2.29
C ALA A 159 11.58 -11.72 -3.42
N ARG A 160 12.56 -12.63 -3.35
CA ARG A 160 13.57 -12.85 -4.40
C ARG A 160 13.12 -13.83 -5.48
N GLN A 161 11.90 -14.36 -5.39
CA GLN A 161 11.33 -15.24 -6.40
C GLN A 161 10.50 -14.43 -7.39
N HIS A 162 10.49 -14.83 -8.66
CA HIS A 162 9.67 -14.18 -9.69
C HIS A 162 8.18 -14.36 -9.40
N PHE A 163 7.38 -13.35 -9.75
CA PHE A 163 5.93 -13.48 -9.72
C PHE A 163 5.45 -14.65 -10.58
N SER A 164 4.43 -15.35 -10.10
CA SER A 164 3.69 -16.31 -10.91
C SER A 164 3.00 -15.62 -12.09
N SER A 165 2.72 -16.35 -13.17
CA SER A 165 1.97 -15.80 -14.32
C SER A 165 0.62 -15.24 -13.91
N GLU A 166 -0.04 -15.86 -12.94
CA GLU A 166 -1.32 -15.40 -12.41
C GLU A 166 -1.19 -14.04 -11.69
N THR A 167 -0.13 -13.86 -10.89
CA THR A 167 0.18 -12.57 -10.25
C THR A 167 0.54 -11.50 -11.27
N ILE A 168 1.29 -11.85 -12.33
CA ILE A 168 1.61 -10.92 -13.43
C ILE A 168 0.33 -10.45 -14.14
N GLU A 169 -0.60 -11.36 -14.45
CA GLU A 169 -1.87 -10.98 -15.08
C GLU A 169 -2.71 -10.08 -14.16
N TYR A 170 -2.71 -10.35 -12.85
CA TYR A 170 -3.33 -9.45 -11.88
C TYR A 170 -2.69 -8.05 -11.91
N ILE A 171 -1.36 -7.95 -11.84
CA ILE A 171 -0.63 -6.67 -11.90
C ILE A 171 -0.94 -5.90 -13.19
N LYS A 172 -0.97 -6.59 -14.35
CA LYS A 172 -1.31 -5.97 -15.64
C LYS A 172 -2.71 -5.36 -15.64
N SER A 173 -3.66 -6.00 -14.96
CA SER A 173 -5.05 -5.54 -14.88
C SER A 173 -5.25 -4.30 -14.01
N LEU A 174 -4.29 -3.93 -13.16
CA LEU A 174 -4.40 -2.77 -12.27
C LEU A 174 -4.45 -1.45 -13.08
N ASP A 175 -5.40 -0.58 -12.75
CA ASP A 175 -5.57 0.73 -13.38
C ASP A 175 -5.75 1.82 -12.30
N ALA A 176 -4.75 2.70 -12.20
CA ALA A 176 -4.77 3.76 -11.20
C ALA A 176 -5.91 4.76 -11.40
N GLU A 177 -6.34 5.06 -12.63
CA GLU A 177 -7.43 6.01 -12.88
C GLU A 177 -8.79 5.41 -12.50
N GLU A 178 -9.01 4.13 -12.79
CA GLU A 178 -10.19 3.41 -12.32
C GLU A 178 -10.23 3.35 -10.79
N ASP A 179 -9.09 3.09 -10.15
CA ASP A 179 -8.95 3.08 -8.68
C ASP A 179 -9.27 4.44 -8.05
N ILE A 180 -8.74 5.51 -8.61
CA ILE A 180 -9.02 6.89 -8.17
C ILE A 180 -10.52 7.19 -8.32
N GLY A 181 -11.10 6.79 -9.45
CA GLY A 181 -12.54 6.93 -9.69
C GLY A 181 -13.38 6.17 -8.66
N LEU A 182 -12.97 4.96 -8.31
CA LEU A 182 -13.63 4.10 -7.34
C LEU A 182 -13.57 4.70 -5.92
N LEU A 183 -12.39 5.16 -5.49
CA LEU A 183 -12.23 5.80 -4.18
C LEU A 183 -13.04 7.10 -4.07
N LYS A 184 -13.08 7.92 -5.13
CA LYS A 184 -13.94 9.10 -5.20
C LYS A 184 -15.43 8.74 -5.15
N PHE A 185 -15.84 7.67 -5.85
CA PHE A 185 -17.21 7.17 -5.81
C PHE A 185 -17.62 6.76 -4.39
N TYR A 186 -16.72 6.15 -3.62
CA TYR A 186 -16.93 5.85 -2.20
C TYR A 186 -16.77 7.05 -1.25
N GLY A 187 -16.62 8.26 -1.80
CA GLY A 187 -16.71 9.52 -1.05
C GLY A 187 -15.40 10.04 -0.49
N TRP A 188 -14.25 9.50 -0.91
CA TRP A 188 -12.96 10.08 -0.55
C TRP A 188 -12.60 11.22 -1.52
N ASP A 189 -12.57 12.45 -1.02
CA ASP A 189 -11.93 13.57 -1.73
C ASP A 189 -10.41 13.45 -1.58
N ILE A 190 -9.76 12.86 -2.58
CA ILE A 190 -8.35 12.46 -2.52
C ILE A 190 -7.45 13.64 -2.92
N PRO A 191 -6.53 14.09 -2.04
CA PRO A 191 -5.51 15.06 -2.39
C PRO A 191 -4.68 14.66 -3.61
N LEU A 192 -4.33 15.63 -4.46
CA LEU A 192 -3.56 15.40 -5.69
C LEU A 192 -2.24 14.66 -5.45
N LYS A 193 -1.54 14.95 -4.34
CA LYS A 193 -0.30 14.25 -3.99
C LYS A 193 -0.52 12.74 -3.75
N ILE A 194 -1.64 12.37 -3.13
CA ILE A 194 -1.99 10.97 -2.87
C ILE A 194 -2.38 10.26 -4.19
N VAL A 195 -3.15 10.95 -5.03
CA VAL A 195 -3.46 10.51 -6.40
C VAL A 195 -2.16 10.22 -7.18
N ARG A 196 -1.20 11.14 -7.08
CA ARG A 196 0.12 10.99 -7.70
C ARG A 196 0.89 9.79 -7.16
N THR A 197 0.91 9.58 -5.83
CA THR A 197 1.53 8.40 -5.22
C THR A 197 0.96 7.10 -5.79
N LEU A 198 -0.38 6.97 -5.87
CA LEU A 198 -1.03 5.77 -6.42
C LEU A 198 -0.69 5.54 -7.90
N ARG A 199 -0.67 6.59 -8.71
CA ARG A 199 -0.27 6.51 -10.13
C ARG A 199 1.17 6.02 -10.30
N ILE A 200 2.10 6.64 -9.59
CA ILE A 200 3.54 6.37 -9.70
C ILE A 200 3.87 4.96 -9.20
N SER A 201 3.33 4.57 -8.05
CA SER A 201 3.56 3.24 -7.48
C SER A 201 2.96 2.13 -8.35
N THR A 202 1.74 2.32 -8.86
CA THR A 202 1.12 1.38 -9.81
C THR A 202 1.94 1.28 -11.10
N MET A 203 2.41 2.41 -11.63
CA MET A 203 3.25 2.45 -12.83
C MET A 203 4.58 1.69 -12.64
N LEU A 204 5.28 1.94 -11.53
CA LEU A 204 6.52 1.23 -11.19
C LEU A 204 6.30 -0.28 -11.08
N LEU A 205 5.25 -0.69 -10.36
CA LEU A 205 4.90 -2.09 -10.18
C LEU A 205 4.63 -2.78 -11.53
N LYS A 206 3.84 -2.15 -12.40
CA LYS A 206 3.53 -2.69 -13.74
C LYS A 206 4.78 -2.79 -14.62
N LYS A 207 5.57 -1.72 -14.70
CA LYS A 207 6.80 -1.68 -15.52
C LYS A 207 7.85 -2.68 -15.04
N GLY A 208 8.00 -2.85 -13.72
CA GLY A 208 8.93 -3.82 -13.13
C GLY A 208 8.48 -5.26 -13.38
N ALA A 209 7.19 -5.56 -13.17
CA ALA A 209 6.65 -6.90 -13.40
C ALA A 209 6.71 -7.29 -14.89
N GLU A 210 6.48 -6.36 -15.81
CA GLU A 210 6.61 -6.58 -17.26
C GLU A 210 8.04 -6.96 -17.67
N ARG A 211 9.05 -6.43 -16.97
CA ARG A 211 10.46 -6.77 -17.15
C ARG A 211 10.90 -8.05 -16.41
N GLY A 212 9.96 -8.76 -15.78
CA GLY A 212 10.25 -9.99 -15.04
C GLY A 212 11.02 -9.75 -13.73
N LEU A 213 11.06 -8.52 -13.23
CA LEU A 213 11.74 -8.21 -11.97
C LEU A 213 11.01 -8.83 -10.77
N THR A 214 11.78 -9.17 -9.74
CA THR A 214 11.27 -9.77 -8.51
C THR A 214 10.61 -8.71 -7.60
N PRO A 215 9.72 -9.10 -6.68
CA PRO A 215 9.20 -8.18 -5.65
C PRO A 215 10.32 -7.46 -4.89
N PHE A 216 11.43 -8.16 -4.59
CA PHE A 216 12.61 -7.58 -3.95
C PHE A 216 13.15 -6.41 -4.77
N THR A 217 13.42 -6.64 -6.05
CA THR A 217 13.98 -5.61 -6.93
C THR A 217 13.08 -4.38 -7.03
N ILE A 218 11.78 -4.58 -7.25
CA ILE A 218 10.82 -3.47 -7.40
C ILE A 218 10.64 -2.73 -6.06
N GLY A 219 10.46 -3.45 -4.96
CA GLY A 219 10.29 -2.85 -3.64
C GLY A 219 11.55 -2.11 -3.16
N SER A 220 12.75 -2.60 -3.49
CA SER A 220 14.01 -1.90 -3.20
C SER A 220 14.16 -0.57 -3.92
N ILE A 221 13.49 -0.36 -5.07
CA ILE A 221 13.45 0.96 -5.73
C ILE A 221 12.63 1.96 -4.90
N MET A 222 11.61 1.49 -4.19
CA MET A 222 10.71 2.34 -3.40
C MET A 222 11.24 2.66 -2.00
N CYS A 223 12.05 1.78 -1.42
CA CYS A 223 12.52 1.92 -0.04
C CYS A 223 13.91 2.56 0.02
N ARG A 224 14.09 3.47 0.99
CA ARG A 224 15.42 3.99 1.32
C ARG A 224 16.29 2.89 1.97
N GLU A 225 17.57 2.86 1.61
CA GLU A 225 18.54 1.96 2.27
C GLU A 225 18.79 2.35 3.73
N ASN A 226 18.74 3.65 4.02
CA ASN A 226 18.82 4.24 5.35
C ASN A 226 18.23 5.66 5.32
N LEU A 227 18.03 6.27 6.50
CA LEU A 227 17.40 7.58 6.63
C LEU A 227 18.11 8.72 5.90
N ASN A 228 19.38 8.55 5.51
CA ASN A 228 20.21 9.60 4.89
C ASN A 228 20.38 9.44 3.38
N LYS A 229 19.84 8.38 2.77
CA LYS A 229 19.95 8.11 1.33
C LYS A 229 18.55 7.98 0.74
N GLU A 230 18.23 8.85 -0.20
CA GLU A 230 16.99 8.80 -0.96
C GLU A 230 16.86 7.45 -1.68
N SER A 231 15.63 6.98 -1.84
CA SER A 231 15.34 5.80 -2.64
C SER A 231 15.52 6.12 -4.12
N VAL A 232 15.75 5.09 -4.95
CA VAL A 232 15.84 5.27 -6.41
C VAL A 232 14.56 5.90 -6.95
N LEU A 233 13.39 5.58 -6.38
CA LEU A 233 12.15 6.22 -6.74
C LEU A 233 12.17 7.72 -6.45
N GLU A 234 12.62 8.14 -5.26
CA GLU A 234 12.73 9.56 -4.92
C GLU A 234 13.70 10.31 -5.85
N GLU A 235 14.84 9.70 -6.19
CA GLU A 235 15.79 10.26 -7.17
C GLU A 235 15.10 10.46 -8.53
N ILE A 236 14.35 9.46 -9.03
CA ILE A 236 13.57 9.58 -10.28
C ILE A 236 12.56 10.73 -10.20
N LEU A 237 11.87 10.90 -9.06
CA LEU A 237 10.91 11.97 -8.89
C LEU A 237 11.60 13.33 -8.88
N GLN A 238 12.76 13.44 -8.24
CA GLN A 238 13.54 14.67 -8.18
C GLN A 238 14.06 15.05 -9.58
N GLU A 239 14.62 14.10 -10.33
CA GLU A 239 15.04 14.31 -11.72
C GLU A 239 13.87 14.77 -12.60
N ALA A 240 12.69 14.16 -12.44
CA ALA A 240 11.50 14.55 -13.15
C ALA A 240 11.09 15.99 -12.80
N LEU A 241 11.11 16.36 -11.51
CA LEU A 241 10.80 17.73 -11.04
C LEU A 241 11.80 18.76 -11.59
N ASP A 242 13.10 18.46 -11.54
CA ASP A 242 14.15 19.36 -12.01
C ASP A 242 14.09 19.60 -13.53
N SER A 243 13.54 18.64 -14.27
CA SER A 243 13.29 18.77 -15.71
C SER A 243 12.04 19.59 -16.08
N MET A 244 11.18 19.93 -15.11
CA MET A 244 9.92 20.64 -15.37
C MET A 244 10.15 22.14 -15.57
N VAL A 245 9.47 22.69 -16.59
CA VAL A 245 9.37 24.15 -16.77
C VAL A 245 8.18 24.71 -16.01
N PRO A 246 8.20 25.99 -15.59
CA PRO A 246 7.05 26.62 -14.92
C PRO A 246 5.76 26.50 -15.75
N GLY A 247 4.68 26.02 -15.12
CA GLY A 247 3.39 25.81 -15.78
C GLY A 247 3.21 24.44 -16.48
N SER A 248 4.17 23.52 -16.33
CA SER A 248 4.01 22.13 -16.80
C SER A 248 2.79 21.45 -16.18
N SER A 249 2.11 20.59 -16.94
CA SER A 249 0.95 19.84 -16.46
C SER A 249 1.36 18.63 -15.60
N GLU A 250 0.40 18.08 -14.86
CA GLU A 250 0.58 16.82 -14.13
C GLU A 250 0.95 15.67 -15.07
N ASP A 251 0.36 15.63 -16.27
CA ASP A 251 0.62 14.58 -17.25
C ASP A 251 2.07 14.66 -17.75
N SER A 252 2.59 15.86 -18.04
CA SER A 252 4.00 16.05 -18.43
C SER A 252 4.96 15.63 -17.33
N PHE A 253 4.60 15.87 -16.06
CA PHE A 253 5.39 15.38 -14.93
C PHE A 253 5.40 13.84 -14.87
N LEU A 254 4.23 13.20 -14.97
CA LEU A 254 4.10 11.73 -14.94
C LEU A 254 4.79 11.06 -16.13
N GLU A 255 4.77 11.68 -17.32
CA GLU A 255 5.53 11.23 -18.47
C GLU A 255 7.04 11.28 -18.21
N SER A 256 7.53 12.36 -17.58
CA SER A 256 8.95 12.47 -17.22
C SER A 256 9.36 11.39 -16.21
N VAL A 257 8.53 11.16 -15.18
CA VAL A 257 8.70 10.06 -14.22
C VAL A 257 8.72 8.70 -14.92
N SER A 258 7.78 8.44 -15.84
CA SER A 258 7.72 7.18 -16.59
C SER A 258 9.02 6.91 -17.35
N ARG A 259 9.56 7.91 -18.05
CA ARG A 259 10.84 7.76 -18.79
C ARG A 259 12.01 7.56 -17.83
N GLY A 260 12.01 8.24 -16.69
CA GLY A 260 13.00 8.02 -15.64
C GLY A 260 12.98 6.57 -15.16
N MET A 261 11.79 6.07 -14.81
CA MET A 261 11.60 4.67 -14.45
C MET A 261 12.09 3.70 -15.53
N ASP A 262 11.74 3.93 -16.80
CA ASP A 262 12.17 3.06 -17.90
C ASP A 262 13.71 2.98 -17.97
N ARG A 263 14.42 4.11 -17.88
CA ARG A 263 15.90 4.11 -17.86
C ARG A 263 16.46 3.26 -16.72
N HIS A 264 16.00 3.48 -15.48
CA HIS A 264 16.51 2.73 -14.33
C HIS A 264 16.16 1.24 -14.40
N LEU A 265 14.94 0.90 -14.83
CA LEU A 265 14.50 -0.49 -14.90
C LEU A 265 15.22 -1.26 -16.02
N ASP A 266 15.53 -0.62 -17.15
CA ASP A 266 16.27 -1.21 -18.26
C ASP A 266 17.75 -1.48 -17.91
N GLU A 267 18.32 -0.75 -16.95
CA GLU A 267 19.68 -1.00 -16.43
C GLU A 267 19.73 -2.21 -15.48
N ILE A 268 18.60 -2.57 -14.86
CA ILE A 268 18.50 -3.63 -13.84
C ILE A 268 18.07 -4.98 -14.45
N ALA A 269 17.20 -4.94 -15.46
CA ALA A 269 16.59 -6.11 -16.11
C ALA A 269 17.56 -6.86 -17.04
#